data_AF-A0A1I7XIJ6-F1
#
_entry.id   AF-A0A1I7XIJ6-F1
#
_cell.length_a   1.000
_cell.length_b   1.000
_cell.length_c   1.000
_cell.angle_alpha   90.00
_cell.angle_beta   90.00
_cell.angle_gamma   90.00
#
_symmetry.space_group_name_H-M   'P 1'
#
loop_
_entity.id
_entity.type
_entity.pdbx_description
1 polymer ?
#
loop_
_entity_poly.entity_id
_entity_poly.type
_entity_poly.pdbx_seq_one_letter_code
_entity_poly.pdbx_strand_id
1 'polypeptide(L)'
;MASERHNLIEQRREQERELRALQRKKALMQYAEAKQEHYKLLMNFIQTQTKPTLFFAPAKHSLRSLELLKNSQKGIQGLMDLRQKELERELAANVGEEPEHEDETAEPMRSFVAESESNRKRRHERSGSKEENGSESDEECRKSPEEEEVNPKEDSPEKEADEVELQEEDE
;
A
#
# COMPACT_ATOMS: atom_id res chain seq x y z
N MET A 1 2.02 -48.67 1.20
CA MET A 1 1.12 -48.04 0.20
C MET A 1 0.03 -47.16 0.79
N ALA A 2 -0.87 -47.68 1.66
CA ALA A 2 -1.94 -46.85 2.22
C ALA A 2 -1.42 -45.69 3.12
N SER A 3 -0.53 -46.00 4.07
CA SER A 3 0.06 -45.02 4.99
C SER A 3 0.91 -43.96 4.28
N GLU A 4 1.68 -44.34 3.25
CA GLU A 4 2.49 -43.39 2.46
C GLU A 4 1.60 -42.36 1.74
N ARG A 5 0.44 -42.78 1.23
CA ARG A 5 -0.54 -41.86 0.63
C ARG A 5 -1.17 -40.92 1.66
N HIS A 6 -1.41 -41.39 2.88
CA HIS A 6 -1.93 -40.56 3.98
C HIS A 6 -0.94 -39.45 4.32
N ASN A 7 0.31 -39.81 4.60
CA ASN A 7 1.37 -38.87 4.96
C ASN A 7 1.59 -37.80 3.88
N LEU A 8 1.51 -38.17 2.59
CA LEU A 8 1.61 -37.22 1.47
C LEU A 8 0.44 -36.22 1.41
N ILE A 9 -0.77 -36.63 1.82
CA ILE A 9 -1.95 -35.74 1.89
C ILE A 9 -1.82 -34.80 3.10
N GLU A 10 -1.32 -35.29 4.23
CA GLU A 10 -1.07 -34.47 5.42
C GLU A 10 0.01 -33.42 5.17
N GLN A 11 1.15 -33.81 4.60
CA GLN A 11 2.22 -32.89 4.21
C GLN A 11 1.73 -31.82 3.22
N ARG A 12 0.90 -32.19 2.25
CA ARG A 12 0.29 -31.23 1.32
C ARG A 12 -0.63 -30.25 2.06
N ARG A 13 -1.48 -30.72 2.97
CA ARG A 13 -2.38 -29.86 3.77
C ARG A 13 -1.62 -28.90 4.67
N GLU A 14 -0.53 -29.37 5.28
CA GLU A 14 0.36 -28.56 6.12
C GLU A 14 1.04 -27.46 5.29
N GLN A 15 1.58 -27.80 4.11
CA GLN A 15 2.15 -26.82 3.17
C GLN A 15 1.11 -25.81 2.65
N GLU A 16 -0.11 -26.25 2.33
CA GLU A 16 -1.19 -25.35 1.89
C GLU A 16 -1.63 -24.40 3.01
N ARG A 17 -1.67 -24.88 4.26
CA ARG A 17 -1.95 -24.08 5.46
C ARG A 17 -0.84 -23.04 5.72
N GLU A 18 0.43 -23.46 5.68
CA GLU A 18 1.58 -22.56 5.83
C GLU A 18 1.61 -21.50 4.72
N LEU A 19 1.41 -21.90 3.47
CA LEU A 19 1.35 -20.98 2.33
C LEU A 19 0.24 -19.93 2.51
N ARG A 20 -0.96 -20.33 2.95
CA ARG A 20 -2.08 -19.42 3.24
C ARG A 20 -1.75 -18.45 4.37
N ALA A 21 -1.14 -18.92 5.45
CA ALA A 21 -0.70 -18.09 6.57
C ALA A 21 0.38 -17.07 6.15
N LEU A 22 1.35 -17.48 5.34
CA LEU A 22 2.38 -16.60 4.77
C LEU A 22 1.79 -15.54 3.82
N GLN A 23 0.85 -15.94 2.95
CA GLN A 23 0.12 -15.00 2.08
C GLN A 23 -0.66 -13.95 2.89
N ARG A 24 -1.35 -14.37 3.96
CA ARG A 24 -2.08 -13.48 4.87
C ARG A 24 -1.14 -12.48 5.55
N LYS A 25 -0.01 -12.94 6.08
CA LYS A 25 1.04 -12.09 6.70
C LYS A 25 1.61 -11.08 5.70
N LYS A 26 1.93 -11.52 4.47
CA LYS A 26 2.41 -10.65 3.39
C LYS A 26 1.39 -9.56 3.04
N ALA A 27 0.12 -9.92 2.84
CA ALA A 27 -0.93 -8.96 2.50
C ALA A 27 -1.12 -7.89 3.61
N LEU A 28 -1.00 -8.31 4.87
CA LEU A 28 -1.09 -7.41 6.02
C LEU A 28 0.08 -6.40 6.06
N MET A 29 1.31 -6.87 5.82
CA MET A 29 2.49 -6.00 5.74
C MET A 29 2.37 -4.98 4.60
N GLN A 30 2.02 -5.44 3.39
CA GLN A 30 1.85 -4.57 2.22
C GLN A 30 0.79 -3.47 2.43
N TYR A 31 -0.32 -3.80 3.10
CA TYR A 31 -1.33 -2.82 3.47
C TYR A 31 -0.80 -1.77 4.46
N ALA A 32 -0.01 -2.19 5.45
CA ALA A 32 0.59 -1.28 6.43
C ALA A 32 1.66 -0.37 5.80
N GLU A 33 2.52 -0.90 4.93
CA GLU A 33 3.51 -0.15 4.15
C GLU A 33 2.84 0.96 3.34
N ALA A 34 1.82 0.63 2.54
CA ALA A 34 1.05 1.59 1.75
C ALA A 34 0.37 2.68 2.62
N LYS A 35 -0.06 2.33 3.85
CA LYS A 35 -0.58 3.31 4.82
C LYS A 35 0.51 4.20 5.41
N GLN A 36 1.67 3.66 5.73
CA GLN A 36 2.82 4.46 6.19
C GLN A 36 3.26 5.45 5.11
N GLU A 37 3.36 5.03 3.85
CA GLU A 37 3.67 5.91 2.71
C GLU A 37 2.64 7.03 2.56
N HIS A 38 1.35 6.72 2.63
CA HIS A 38 0.30 7.73 2.62
C HIS A 38 0.44 8.75 3.76
N TYR A 39 0.76 8.31 4.98
CA TYR A 39 1.00 9.21 6.11
C TYR A 39 2.29 10.03 5.96
N LYS A 40 3.35 9.50 5.33
CA LYS A 40 4.60 10.24 5.04
C LYS A 40 4.32 11.44 4.13
N LEU A 41 3.46 11.29 3.12
CA LEU A 41 3.04 12.40 2.26
C LEU A 41 2.28 13.50 3.03
N LEU A 42 1.49 13.13 4.03
CA LEU A 42 0.72 14.07 4.85
C LEU A 42 1.58 14.88 5.84
N MET A 43 2.82 14.47 6.14
CA MET A 43 3.72 15.20 7.06
C MET A 43 4.09 16.63 6.59
N ASN A 44 3.88 16.95 5.31
CA ASN A 44 4.14 18.28 4.76
C ASN A 44 2.93 19.23 4.90
N PHE A 45 1.81 18.76 5.45
CA PHE A 45 0.55 19.50 5.52
C PHE A 45 0.13 19.79 6.96
N ILE A 46 -0.52 20.94 7.14
CA ILE A 46 -1.16 21.33 8.39
C ILE A 46 -2.54 20.65 8.47
N GLN A 47 -2.78 19.96 9.58
CA GLN A 47 -4.04 19.30 9.89
C GLN A 47 -5.02 20.29 10.56
N THR A 48 -6.28 20.33 10.12
CA THR A 48 -7.34 21.08 10.82
C THR A 48 -7.88 20.33 12.03
N GLN A 49 -8.39 21.06 13.03
CA GLN A 49 -9.05 20.50 14.21
C GLN A 49 -10.53 20.13 13.97
N THR A 50 -11.08 20.50 12.82
CA THR A 50 -12.48 20.26 12.43
C THR A 50 -12.72 18.80 12.07
N LYS A 51 -13.99 18.38 12.10
CA LYS A 51 -14.46 17.12 11.51
C LYS A 51 -15.42 17.45 10.35
N PRO A 52 -15.16 17.03 9.10
CA PRO A 52 -14.00 16.25 8.65
C PRO A 52 -12.67 17.01 8.78
N THR A 53 -11.60 16.24 8.94
CA THR A 53 -10.22 16.73 8.95
C THR A 53 -9.80 17.11 7.55
N LEU A 54 -9.19 18.29 7.40
CA LEU A 54 -8.57 18.75 6.15
C LEU A 54 -7.06 18.89 6.35
N PHE A 55 -6.31 18.68 5.26
CA PHE A 55 -4.86 18.86 5.20
C PHE A 55 -4.56 19.96 4.17
N PHE A 56 -3.81 20.97 4.57
CA PHE A 56 -3.48 22.11 3.70
C PHE A 56 -2.07 22.63 3.96
N ALA A 57 -1.47 23.26 2.95
CA ALA A 57 -0.21 23.99 3.07
C ALA A 57 -0.45 25.45 2.61
N PRO A 58 -0.06 26.47 3.40
CA PRO A 58 -0.15 27.86 2.96
C PRO A 58 0.93 28.17 1.90
N ALA A 59 0.62 29.05 0.94
CA ALA A 59 1.57 29.43 -0.12
C ALA A 59 2.89 30.05 0.41
N LYS A 60 2.85 30.64 1.61
CA LYS A 60 4.03 31.08 2.37
C LYS A 60 3.81 30.81 3.85
N HIS A 61 4.80 30.25 4.52
CA HIS A 61 4.73 29.99 5.95
C HIS A 61 5.02 31.24 6.78
N SER A 62 4.17 31.46 7.79
CA SER A 62 4.46 32.32 8.95
C SER A 62 4.91 31.48 10.15
N LEU A 63 5.52 32.10 11.17
CA LEU A 63 5.98 31.41 12.39
C LEU A 63 4.87 30.52 13.01
N ARG A 64 3.67 31.09 13.18
CA ARG A 64 2.47 30.37 13.65
C ARG A 64 2.10 29.16 12.79
N SER A 65 2.26 29.25 11.46
CA SER A 65 1.98 28.12 10.57
C SER A 65 3.03 27.01 10.65
N LEU A 66 4.29 27.34 10.98
CA LEU A 66 5.35 26.35 11.20
C LEU A 66 5.14 25.60 12.52
N GLU A 67 4.64 26.27 13.56
CA GLU A 67 4.21 25.62 14.81
C GLU A 67 3.06 24.63 14.55
N LEU A 68 2.05 25.04 13.78
CA LEU A 68 0.94 24.17 13.38
C LEU A 68 1.40 22.98 12.52
N LEU A 69 2.37 23.18 11.61
CA LEU A 69 2.97 22.11 10.82
C LEU A 69 3.71 21.10 11.72
N LYS A 70 4.57 21.57 12.64
CA LYS A 70 5.28 20.71 13.60
C LYS A 70 4.32 19.91 14.50
N ASN A 71 3.21 20.52 14.91
CA ASN A 71 2.18 19.84 15.70
C ASN A 71 1.43 18.78 14.86
N SER A 72 1.16 19.07 13.59
CA SER A 72 0.56 18.12 12.65
C SER A 72 1.48 16.93 12.36
N GLN A 73 2.77 17.18 12.14
CA GLN A 73 3.81 16.16 11.99
C GLN A 73 3.89 15.23 13.20
N LYS A 74 3.88 15.77 14.42
CA LYS A 74 3.86 14.96 15.66
C LYS A 74 2.59 14.11 15.78
N GLY A 75 1.43 14.65 15.40
CA GLY A 75 0.16 13.91 15.39
C GLY A 75 0.18 12.75 14.40
N ILE A 76 0.71 12.97 13.19
CA ILE A 76 0.85 11.94 12.15
C ILE A 76 1.87 10.88 12.58
N GLN A 77 3.03 11.27 13.12
CA GLN A 77 4.05 10.32 13.62
C GLN A 77 3.48 9.43 14.72
N GLY A 78 2.81 9.99 15.74
CA GLY A 78 2.21 9.20 16.81
C GLY A 78 1.13 8.22 16.30
N LEU A 79 0.46 8.54 15.19
CA LEU A 79 -0.51 7.66 14.54
C LEU A 79 0.17 6.55 13.70
N MET A 80 1.31 6.84 13.06
CA MET A 80 2.18 5.82 12.45
C MET A 80 2.70 4.84 13.52
N ASP A 81 3.25 5.36 14.62
CA ASP A 81 3.84 4.57 15.70
C ASP A 81 2.80 3.66 16.36
N LEU A 82 1.58 4.16 16.57
CA LEU A 82 0.47 3.37 17.09
C LEU A 82 0.10 2.25 16.11
N ARG A 83 -0.06 2.55 14.82
CA ARG A 83 -0.44 1.55 13.82
C ARG A 83 0.66 0.51 13.58
N GLN A 84 1.93 0.89 13.72
CA GLN A 84 3.05 -0.06 13.68
C GLN A 84 2.99 -1.04 14.85
N LYS A 85 2.76 -0.57 16.09
CA LYS A 85 2.61 -1.45 17.27
C LYS A 85 1.38 -2.36 17.17
N GLU A 86 0.31 -1.90 16.53
CA GLU A 86 -0.84 -2.74 16.18
C GLU A 86 -0.46 -3.83 15.18
N LEU A 87 0.25 -3.48 14.10
CA LEU A 87 0.74 -4.44 13.10
C LEU A 87 1.65 -5.51 13.73
N GLU A 88 2.61 -5.11 14.56
CA GLU A 88 3.51 -6.01 15.28
C GLU A 88 2.73 -7.01 16.15
N ARG A 89 1.68 -6.54 16.84
CA ARG A 89 0.75 -7.39 17.61
C ARG A 89 -0.07 -8.32 16.72
N GLU A 90 -0.63 -7.81 15.63
CA GLU A 90 -1.40 -8.60 14.66
C GLU A 90 -0.52 -9.71 14.03
N LEU A 91 0.72 -9.41 13.67
CA LEU A 91 1.68 -10.37 13.13
C LEU A 91 2.08 -11.43 14.17
N ALA A 92 2.28 -11.04 15.43
CA ALA A 92 2.62 -11.96 16.52
C ALA A 92 1.45 -12.90 16.89
N ALA A 93 0.21 -12.41 16.92
CA ALA A 93 -0.97 -13.21 17.25
C ALA A 93 -1.22 -14.32 16.21
N ASN A 94 -1.08 -14.02 14.91
CA ASN A 94 -1.22 -14.98 13.80
C ASN A 94 -0.03 -15.97 13.67
N VAL A 95 0.70 -16.23 14.75
CA VAL A 95 1.68 -17.33 14.87
C VAL A 95 1.10 -18.50 15.68
N GLY A 96 0.05 -18.28 16.49
CA GLY A 96 -0.47 -19.30 17.42
C GLY A 96 -1.88 -19.83 17.16
N GLU A 97 -2.75 -19.09 16.46
CA GLU A 97 -4.17 -19.45 16.31
C GLU A 97 -4.65 -19.31 14.85
N GLU A 98 -4.88 -20.46 14.18
CA GLU A 98 -5.81 -20.57 13.07
C GLU A 98 -6.93 -21.52 13.54
N PRO A 99 -8.21 -21.08 13.59
CA PRO A 99 -9.30 -21.96 13.92
C PRO A 99 -9.49 -23.00 12.80
N GLU A 100 -9.62 -24.27 13.18
CA GLU A 100 -9.94 -25.35 12.24
C GLU A 100 -11.40 -25.21 11.76
N HIS A 101 -11.62 -24.34 10.78
CA HIS A 101 -12.80 -24.46 9.92
C HIS A 101 -12.55 -25.60 8.94
N GLU A 102 -13.07 -26.76 9.32
CA GLU A 102 -13.31 -27.89 8.44
C GLU A 102 -14.24 -27.43 7.31
N ASP A 103 -13.70 -27.27 6.10
CA ASP A 103 -14.48 -27.12 4.86
C ASP A 103 -15.14 -28.48 4.53
N GLU A 104 -16.15 -28.86 5.31
CA GLU A 104 -17.09 -29.92 4.91
C GLU A 104 -17.97 -29.43 3.74
N THR A 105 -18.24 -30.35 2.80
CA THR A 105 -19.20 -30.22 1.68
C THR A 105 -18.82 -29.28 0.52
N ALA A 106 -17.87 -29.74 -0.30
CA ALA A 106 -17.83 -29.37 -1.72
C ALA A 106 -18.98 -30.06 -2.50
N GLU A 107 -20.21 -29.56 -2.36
CA GLU A 107 -21.35 -29.95 -3.19
C GLU A 107 -21.27 -29.29 -4.58
N PRO A 108 -21.40 -30.04 -5.69
CA PRO A 108 -21.29 -29.47 -7.03
C PRO A 108 -22.54 -28.68 -7.43
N MET A 109 -22.37 -27.43 -7.85
CA MET A 109 -23.45 -26.63 -8.44
C MET A 109 -24.12 -27.36 -9.61
N ARG A 110 -25.33 -27.87 -9.39
CA ARG A 110 -26.20 -28.31 -10.49
C ARG A 110 -26.68 -27.09 -11.27
N SER A 111 -26.25 -26.98 -12.52
CA SER A 111 -26.80 -26.03 -13.48
C SER A 111 -28.27 -26.35 -13.73
N PHE A 112 -29.15 -25.40 -13.40
CA PHE A 112 -30.55 -25.46 -13.82
C PHE A 112 -30.79 -24.38 -14.87
N VAL A 113 -30.71 -24.79 -16.14
CA VAL A 113 -31.10 -23.94 -17.27
C VAL A 113 -32.63 -24.00 -17.37
N ALA A 114 -33.30 -22.90 -17.07
CA ALA A 114 -34.74 -22.75 -17.21
C ALA A 114 -35.05 -21.53 -18.08
N GLU A 115 -35.15 -21.78 -19.38
CA GLU A 115 -35.62 -20.83 -20.38
C GLU A 115 -37.16 -20.83 -20.42
N SER A 116 -37.81 -19.69 -20.18
CA SER A 116 -39.00 -19.27 -20.97
C SER A 116 -39.43 -17.83 -20.67
N GLU A 117 -39.27 -17.00 -21.71
CA GLU A 117 -40.23 -16.05 -22.28
C GLU A 117 -41.06 -15.03 -21.46
N SER A 118 -41.30 -13.91 -22.16
CA SER A 118 -42.41 -12.96 -22.00
C SER A 118 -42.33 -11.90 -20.88
N ASN A 119 -41.76 -10.75 -21.25
CA ASN A 119 -42.65 -9.60 -21.45
C ASN A 119 -42.20 -8.68 -22.60
N ARG A 120 -43.10 -8.49 -23.58
CA ARG A 120 -42.91 -7.55 -24.70
C ARG A 120 -43.57 -6.21 -24.34
N LYS A 121 -42.83 -5.11 -24.32
CA LYS A 121 -43.43 -3.80 -24.64
C LYS A 121 -42.46 -2.87 -25.37
N ARG A 122 -42.85 -2.51 -26.59
CA ARG A 122 -42.14 -1.65 -27.53
C ARG A 122 -42.37 -0.18 -27.18
N ARG A 123 -41.39 0.69 -27.44
CA ARG A 123 -41.69 2.02 -28.01
C ARG A 123 -40.55 2.62 -28.83
N HIS A 124 -40.84 2.80 -30.12
CA HIS A 124 -40.21 3.72 -31.07
C HIS A 124 -41.05 5.02 -31.07
N GLU A 125 -40.69 6.15 -31.69
CA GLU A 125 -39.61 6.49 -32.62
C GLU A 125 -38.60 7.43 -31.90
N ARG A 126 -37.93 8.50 -32.42
CA ARG A 126 -37.80 9.10 -33.78
C ARG A 126 -36.54 9.99 -33.87
N SER A 127 -35.94 10.04 -35.06
CA SER A 127 -35.11 11.11 -35.71
C SER A 127 -34.46 12.23 -34.84
N GLY A 128 -33.20 12.62 -35.01
CA GLY A 128 -32.23 12.34 -36.09
C GLY A 128 -32.00 13.55 -37.01
N SER A 129 -30.78 14.07 -37.04
CA SER A 129 -30.25 15.00 -38.04
C SER A 129 -28.72 14.92 -38.08
N LYS A 130 -28.14 15.25 -39.25
CA LYS A 130 -26.78 14.97 -39.71
C LYS A 130 -26.12 16.29 -40.13
N GLU A 131 -24.82 16.46 -39.90
CA GLU A 131 -23.82 17.31 -40.60
C GLU A 131 -22.57 17.37 -39.67
N GLU A 132 -21.35 16.93 -40.01
CA GLU A 132 -20.41 17.15 -41.13
C GLU A 132 -19.44 18.36 -40.96
N ASN A 133 -18.14 18.01 -40.91
CA ASN A 133 -16.93 18.78 -41.28
C ASN A 133 -16.27 19.78 -40.29
N GLY A 134 -14.93 19.88 -40.41
CA GLY A 134 -14.01 20.74 -39.63
C GLY A 134 -13.15 19.96 -38.62
N SER A 135 -12.16 19.14 -38.98
CA SER A 135 -10.85 19.46 -39.58
C SER A 135 -10.10 20.63 -38.92
N GLU A 136 -9.29 20.33 -37.91
CA GLU A 136 -8.16 21.18 -37.48
C GLU A 136 -7.01 20.31 -36.97
N SER A 137 -5.77 20.78 -37.16
CA SER A 137 -4.57 19.94 -37.25
C SER A 137 -3.99 19.52 -35.89
N ASP A 138 -3.60 18.25 -35.79
CA ASP A 138 -2.77 17.73 -34.68
C ASP A 138 -1.29 18.00 -35.01
N GLU A 139 -0.78 19.16 -34.57
CA GLU A 139 0.63 19.56 -34.72
C GLU A 139 1.53 18.86 -33.68
N GLU A 140 2.63 18.29 -34.14
CA GLU A 140 3.61 17.62 -33.27
C GLU A 140 4.31 18.62 -32.33
N CYS A 141 4.40 18.28 -31.04
CA CYS A 141 5.59 18.67 -30.27
C CYS A 141 5.93 17.68 -29.14
N ARG A 142 6.52 16.54 -29.53
CA ARG A 142 7.29 15.72 -28.57
C ARG A 142 8.58 16.47 -28.24
N LYS A 143 8.65 17.08 -27.06
CA LYS A 143 9.90 17.60 -26.50
C LYS A 143 10.23 16.88 -25.21
N SER A 144 11.01 15.81 -25.34
CA SER A 144 11.70 15.16 -24.22
C SER A 144 12.68 16.14 -23.57
N PRO A 145 12.74 16.23 -22.23
CA PRO A 145 13.79 16.98 -21.54
C PRO A 145 15.13 16.25 -21.70
N GLU A 146 16.19 17.03 -21.89
CA GLU A 146 17.58 16.55 -21.95
C GLU A 146 18.03 16.09 -20.55
N GLU A 147 18.72 14.96 -20.48
CA GLU A 147 19.37 14.48 -19.26
C GLU A 147 20.75 15.14 -19.15
N GLU A 148 20.91 16.06 -18.20
CA GLU A 148 22.21 16.67 -17.89
C GLU A 148 22.95 15.83 -16.84
N GLU A 149 23.84 14.93 -17.28
CA GLU A 149 24.75 14.20 -16.40
C GLU A 149 25.75 15.15 -15.72
N VAL A 150 25.45 15.57 -14.49
CA VAL A 150 26.45 16.24 -13.64
C VAL A 150 27.23 15.19 -12.85
N ASN A 151 28.43 14.90 -13.33
CA ASN A 151 29.35 13.89 -12.81
C ASN A 151 30.33 14.54 -11.79
N PRO A 152 30.21 14.27 -10.47
CA PRO A 152 31.17 14.78 -9.50
C PRO A 152 32.43 13.90 -9.51
N LYS A 153 33.51 14.43 -10.08
CA LYS A 153 34.84 13.81 -9.99
C LYS A 153 35.33 13.74 -8.55
N GLU A 154 36.11 12.70 -8.31
CA GLU A 154 36.93 12.48 -7.14
C GLU A 154 37.77 13.70 -6.79
N ASP A 155 37.85 14.03 -5.49
CA ASP A 155 39.10 14.54 -4.93
C ASP A 155 39.26 14.03 -3.49
N SER A 156 40.40 13.39 -3.26
CA SER A 156 40.85 12.88 -1.96
C SER A 156 42.37 12.98 -1.97
N PRO A 157 42.96 13.64 -0.97
CA PRO A 157 43.95 12.89 -0.20
C PRO A 157 44.01 13.21 1.31
N GLU A 158 44.03 12.12 2.07
CA GLU A 158 45.01 11.77 3.13
C GLU A 158 45.27 12.64 4.40
N LYS A 159 45.26 11.92 5.55
CA LYS A 159 46.06 12.10 6.81
C LYS A 159 45.68 13.32 7.69
N GLU A 160 45.51 13.22 9.01
CA GLU A 160 46.27 12.53 10.08
C GLU A 160 45.28 11.82 11.06
N ALA A 161 45.54 10.64 11.62
CA ALA A 161 46.51 10.30 12.68
C ALA A 161 46.34 11.14 13.96
N ASP A 162 45.51 10.65 14.89
CA ASP A 162 45.75 10.85 16.33
C ASP A 162 45.34 9.60 17.11
N GLU A 163 46.14 9.28 18.13
CA GLU A 163 46.17 8.02 18.87
C GLU A 163 46.12 8.38 20.36
N VAL A 164 44.98 8.17 21.01
CA VAL A 164 44.83 8.39 22.46
C VAL A 164 44.18 7.18 23.13
N GLU A 165 45.08 6.32 23.58
CA GLU A 165 44.84 5.30 24.60
C GLU A 165 44.43 5.97 25.93
N LEU A 166 43.27 5.60 26.46
CA LEU A 166 42.89 5.88 27.85
C LEU A 166 42.53 4.57 28.53
N GLN A 167 43.51 4.04 29.27
CA GLN A 167 43.30 3.05 30.31
C GLN A 167 42.80 3.79 31.56
N GLU A 168 41.62 3.45 32.05
CA GLU A 168 41.25 3.71 33.45
C GLU A 168 40.97 2.34 34.09
N GLU A 169 41.95 1.88 34.88
CA GLU A 169 41.75 0.83 35.87
C GLU A 169 41.14 1.48 37.12
N ASP A 170 39.98 1.01 37.57
CA ASP A 170 39.52 1.21 38.95
C ASP A 170 38.56 0.05 39.34
N GLU A 171 38.77 -0.47 40.56
CA GLU A 171 38.08 -1.57 41.28
C GLU A 171 38.32 -3.04 40.85
#